data_AF-A0A7S2YSS2-F1
#
_entry.id   AF-A0A7S2YSS2-F1
#
_cell.length_a   1.000
_cell.length_b   1.000
_cell.length_c   1.000
_cell.angle_alpha   90.00
_cell.angle_beta   90.00
_cell.angle_gamma   90.00
#
_symmetry.space_group_name_H-M   'P 1'
#
loop_
_entity.id
_entity.type
_entity.pdbx_description
1 polymer ?
#
loop_
_entity_poly.entity_id
_entity_poly.type
_entity_poly.pdbx_seq_one_letter_code
_entity_poly.pdbx_strand_id
1 'polypeptide(L)'
;GNLVELQNLEITISRSQPRVEGLVKFQIGNGSFVGTARVTSRLETMSTVRMKETYESASFQDLNSIEIPSFLQYSRDIYITYVDEDLLIVRDASGVPEVLVRKDMVFPRDHGPEPSDVDDMGPPL
;
A
#
# COMPACT_ATOMS: atom_id res chain seq x y z
N GLY A 1 1.27 -23.36 -16.00
CA GLY A 1 2.37 -22.49 -15.54
C GLY A 1 2.07 -22.11 -14.11
N ASN A 2 3.07 -22.13 -13.22
CA ASN A 2 2.85 -21.93 -11.78
C ASN A 2 2.20 -20.57 -11.53
N LEU A 3 0.96 -20.61 -11.03
CA LEU A 3 0.21 -19.44 -10.59
C LEU A 3 0.81 -18.96 -9.27
N VAL A 4 1.23 -17.69 -9.24
CA VAL A 4 1.56 -16.97 -8.01
C VAL A 4 0.41 -16.00 -7.75
N GLU A 5 -0.21 -16.11 -6.59
CA GLU A 5 -1.29 -15.24 -6.13
C GLU A 5 -0.78 -14.40 -4.97
N LEU A 6 -0.88 -13.08 -5.11
CA LEU A 6 -0.53 -12.13 -4.05
C LEU A 6 -1.81 -11.74 -3.32
N GLN A 7 -1.76 -11.76 -1.99
CA GLN A 7 -2.79 -11.18 -1.15
C GLN A 7 -2.51 -9.69 -0.92
N ASN A 8 -3.32 -9.06 -0.06
CA ASN A 8 -3.21 -7.64 0.26
C ASN A 8 -1.81 -7.28 0.79
N LEU A 9 -1.28 -6.17 0.26
CA LEU A 9 -0.12 -5.48 0.79
C LEU A 9 -0.51 -4.71 2.05
N GLU A 10 0.17 -4.97 3.16
CA GLU A 10 0.06 -4.19 4.38
C GLU A 10 1.31 -3.33 4.53
N ILE A 11 1.13 -2.05 4.87
CA ILE A 11 2.24 -1.11 5.05
C ILE A 11 2.16 -0.51 6.44
N THR A 12 3.28 -0.57 7.17
CA THR A 12 3.46 0.15 8.43
C THR A 12 4.46 1.28 8.21
N ILE A 13 4.10 2.50 8.62
CA ILE A 13 4.97 3.68 8.56
C ILE A 13 5.24 4.17 9.99
N SER A 14 6.50 4.15 10.40
CA SER A 14 6.98 4.58 11.71
C SER A 14 7.72 5.93 11.65
N ARG A 15 8.03 6.50 12.82
CA ARG A 15 8.74 7.80 12.92
C ARG A 15 10.27 7.67 12.86
N SER A 16 10.81 6.52 13.24
CA SER A 16 12.25 6.22 13.23
C SER A 16 12.66 5.52 11.95
N GLN A 17 13.90 5.72 11.49
CA GLN A 17 14.42 4.91 10.39
C GLN A 17 14.81 3.51 10.89
N PRO A 18 14.66 2.47 10.04
CA PRO A 18 13.90 2.49 8.79
C PRO A 18 12.40 2.70 9.02
N ARG A 19 11.78 3.57 8.21
CA ARG A 19 10.41 4.06 8.45
C ARG A 19 9.33 3.13 7.93
N VAL A 20 9.59 2.40 6.86
CA VAL A 20 8.53 1.67 6.14
C VAL A 20 8.78 0.17 6.23
N GLU A 21 7.73 -0.55 6.55
CA GLU A 21 7.68 -1.99 6.49
C GLU A 21 6.49 -2.42 5.62
N GLY A 22 6.77 -3.10 4.52
CA GLY A 22 5.78 -3.71 3.65
C GLY A 22 5.68 -5.21 3.91
N LEU A 23 4.46 -5.72 4.06
CA LEU A 23 4.17 -7.13 4.27
C LEU A 23 3.20 -7.61 3.18
N VAL A 24 3.60 -8.67 2.46
CA VAL A 24 2.77 -9.32 1.45
C VAL A 24 2.67 -10.80 1.75
N LYS A 25 1.45 -11.32 1.84
CA LYS A 25 1.21 -12.76 1.84
C LYS A 25 1.04 -13.24 0.40
N PHE A 26 1.61 -14.39 0.08
CA PHE A 26 1.54 -14.93 -1.27
C PHE A 26 1.33 -16.45 -1.25
N GLN A 27 0.77 -16.96 -2.35
CA GLN A 27 0.47 -18.37 -2.56
C GLN A 27 1.01 -18.81 -3.92
N ILE A 28 1.63 -19.98 -3.99
CA ILE A 28 2.18 -20.55 -5.23
C ILE A 28 1.56 -21.92 -5.48
N GLY A 29 1.25 -22.20 -6.75
CA GLY A 29 0.81 -23.53 -7.20
C GLY A 29 -0.52 -23.95 -6.58
N ASN A 30 -1.54 -23.09 -6.66
CA ASN A 30 -2.89 -23.31 -6.13
C ASN A 30 -2.92 -23.67 -4.63
N GLY A 31 -1.99 -23.15 -3.82
CA GLY A 31 -1.96 -23.42 -2.37
C GLY A 31 -0.90 -24.39 -1.92
N SER A 32 -0.13 -24.94 -2.86
CA SER A 32 0.97 -25.84 -2.55
C SER A 32 2.05 -25.17 -1.70
N PHE A 33 2.20 -23.84 -1.80
CA PHE A 33 3.07 -23.05 -0.93
C PHE A 33 2.36 -21.76 -0.54
N VAL A 34 2.43 -21.39 0.74
CA VAL A 34 1.96 -20.11 1.27
C VAL A 34 3.11 -19.50 2.06
N GLY A 35 3.39 -18.23 1.80
CA GLY A 35 4.49 -17.50 2.43
C GLY A 35 4.14 -16.06 2.72
N THR A 36 5.00 -15.42 3.51
CA THR A 36 4.95 -13.97 3.73
C THR A 36 6.29 -13.39 3.31
N ALA A 37 6.28 -12.31 2.54
CA ALA A 37 7.45 -11.51 2.26
C ALA A 37 7.35 -10.22 3.08
N ARG A 38 8.43 -9.87 3.78
CA ARG A 38 8.56 -8.60 4.49
C ARG A 38 9.68 -7.82 3.84
N VAL A 39 9.44 -6.54 3.59
CA VAL A 39 10.44 -5.64 3.04
C VAL A 39 10.52 -4.40 3.92
N THR A 40 11.73 -4.00 4.26
CA THR A 40 11.99 -2.81 5.06
C THR A 40 12.66 -1.76 4.18
N SER A 41 12.14 -0.54 4.23
CA SER A 41 12.64 0.58 3.44
C SER A 41 12.89 1.84 4.28
N ARG A 42 13.94 2.56 3.89
CA ARG A 42 14.24 3.91 4.34
C ARG A 42 13.42 4.89 3.54
N LEU A 43 12.77 5.83 4.22
CA LEU A 43 11.94 6.85 3.59
C LEU A 43 12.51 8.25 3.91
N GLU A 44 12.98 8.95 2.89
CA GLU A 44 13.67 10.24 3.02
C GLU A 44 12.79 11.37 2.48
N THR A 45 12.53 12.39 3.29
CA THR A 45 11.74 13.55 2.87
C THR A 45 12.60 14.45 1.99
N MET A 46 12.22 14.59 0.71
CA MET A 46 12.89 15.46 -0.25
C MET A 46 12.25 16.85 -0.29
N SER A 47 10.93 16.90 -0.11
CA SER A 47 10.14 18.13 0.07
C SER A 47 8.87 17.84 0.87
N THR A 48 8.00 18.82 1.04
CA THR A 48 6.69 18.64 1.70
C THR A 48 5.80 17.60 1.03
N VAL A 49 5.92 17.41 -0.29
CA VAL A 49 5.06 16.51 -1.09
C VAL A 49 5.82 15.42 -1.83
N ARG A 50 7.15 15.34 -1.67
CA ARG A 50 7.99 14.34 -2.33
C ARG A 50 8.86 13.62 -1.31
N MET A 51 8.83 12.30 -1.38
CA MET A 51 9.67 11.42 -0.59
C MET A 51 10.44 10.47 -1.51
N LYS A 52 11.62 10.04 -1.06
CA LYS A 52 12.40 8.99 -1.71
C LYS A 52 12.37 7.76 -0.82
N GLU A 53 11.83 6.67 -1.34
CA GLU A 53 11.85 5.36 -0.69
C GLU A 53 13.03 4.55 -1.21
N THR A 54 13.77 3.89 -0.33
CA THR A 54 14.88 2.99 -0.67
C THR A 54 14.74 1.69 0.09
N TYR A 55 14.68 0.56 -0.62
CA TYR A 55 14.52 -0.76 -0.01
C TYR A 55 15.87 -1.27 0.52
N GLU A 56 15.93 -1.61 1.81
CA GLU A 56 17.17 -1.91 2.52
C GLU A 56 17.33 -3.38 2.88
N SER A 57 16.22 -4.07 3.19
CA SER A 57 16.26 -5.49 3.52
C SER A 57 14.96 -6.17 3.15
N ALA A 58 15.04 -7.49 2.99
CA ALA A 58 13.89 -8.35 2.79
C ALA A 58 14.02 -9.60 3.66
N SER A 59 12.90 -10.12 4.13
CA SER A 59 12.81 -11.44 4.74
C SER A 59 11.68 -12.23 4.12
N PHE A 60 11.87 -13.55 4.07
CA PHE A 60 10.86 -14.49 3.62
C PHE A 60 10.43 -15.33 4.83
N GLN A 61 9.16 -15.25 5.18
CA GLN A 61 8.57 -15.89 6.35
C GLN A 61 9.33 -15.46 7.62
N ASP A 62 9.62 -16.39 8.51
CA ASP A 62 10.36 -16.17 9.77
C ASP A 62 11.86 -16.42 9.59
N LEU A 63 12.35 -16.45 8.35
CA LEU A 63 13.78 -16.55 8.08
C LEU A 63 14.47 -15.22 8.39
N ASN A 64 15.78 -15.31 8.60
CA ASN A 64 16.62 -14.14 8.84
C ASN A 64 16.46 -13.11 7.71
N SER A 65 16.44 -11.84 8.08
CA SER A 65 16.48 -10.75 7.12
C SER A 65 17.78 -10.77 6.32
N ILE A 66 17.67 -10.49 5.04
CA ILE A 66 18.79 -10.31 4.13
C ILE A 66 18.89 -8.82 3.84
N GLU A 67 20.01 -8.20 4.23
CA GLU A 67 20.32 -6.84 3.81
C GLU A 67 20.59 -6.81 2.31
N ILE A 68 19.97 -5.85 1.64
CA ILE A 68 20.16 -5.60 0.21
C ILE A 68 21.42 -4.75 0.07
N PRO A 69 22.48 -5.26 -0.59
CA PRO A 69 23.70 -4.50 -0.82
C PRO A 69 23.40 -3.18 -1.53
N SER A 70 24.12 -2.11 -1.18
CA SER A 70 23.83 -0.75 -1.69
C SER A 70 23.75 -0.65 -3.22
N PHE A 71 24.53 -1.44 -3.96
CA PHE A 71 24.51 -1.48 -5.43
C PHE A 71 23.28 -2.19 -6.03
N LEU A 72 22.52 -2.94 -5.23
CA LEU A 72 21.26 -3.60 -5.60
C LEU A 72 20.03 -2.91 -4.99
N GLN A 73 20.22 -1.89 -4.14
CA GLN A 73 19.10 -1.19 -3.53
C GLN A 73 18.30 -0.48 -4.61
N TYR A 74 17.02 -0.82 -4.66
CA TYR A 74 16.06 -0.11 -5.48
C TYR A 74 15.55 1.12 -4.70
N SER A 75 15.47 2.25 -5.38
CA SER A 75 14.84 3.45 -4.86
C SER A 75 13.74 3.93 -5.80
N ARG A 76 12.68 4.49 -5.22
CA ARG A 76 11.61 5.14 -5.98
C ARG A 76 11.25 6.50 -5.39
N ASP A 77 10.83 7.42 -6.27
CA ASP A 77 10.21 8.67 -5.87
C ASP A 77 8.71 8.46 -5.62
N ILE A 78 8.23 9.01 -4.52
CA ILE A 78 6.82 8.97 -4.10
C ILE A 78 6.34 10.40 -3.94
N TYR A 79 5.22 10.72 -4.56
CA TYR A 79 4.58 12.03 -4.51
C TYR A 79 3.27 11.91 -3.72
N ILE A 80 3.15 12.65 -2.62
CA ILE A 80 1.94 12.70 -1.80
C ILE A 80 0.95 13.61 -2.51
N THR A 81 -0.18 13.04 -2.95
CA THR A 81 -1.23 13.79 -3.67
C THR A 81 -2.44 14.09 -2.80
N TYR A 82 -2.71 13.24 -1.81
CA TYR A 82 -3.78 13.43 -0.83
C TYR A 82 -3.42 12.71 0.46
N VAL A 83 -3.70 13.33 1.61
CA VAL A 83 -3.55 12.72 2.93
C VAL A 83 -4.71 13.16 3.81
N ASP A 84 -5.34 12.19 4.45
CA ASP A 84 -6.44 12.36 5.40
C ASP A 84 -6.25 11.41 6.59
N GLU A 85 -7.21 11.36 7.50
CA GLU A 85 -7.18 10.48 8.66
C GLU A 85 -7.13 8.99 8.26
N ASP A 86 -7.81 8.61 7.19
CA ASP A 86 -8.02 7.23 6.76
C ASP A 86 -7.45 6.87 5.39
N LEU A 87 -7.14 7.87 4.57
CA LEU A 87 -6.76 7.73 3.19
C LEU A 87 -5.43 8.42 2.90
N LEU A 88 -4.53 7.70 2.23
CA LEU A 88 -3.30 8.26 1.67
C LEU A 88 -3.25 7.90 0.19
N ILE A 89 -3.21 8.91 -0.67
CA ILE A 89 -3.01 8.73 -2.11
C ILE A 89 -1.64 9.25 -2.48
N VAL A 90 -0.81 8.34 -2.96
CA VAL A 90 0.51 8.67 -3.50
C VAL A 90 0.58 8.35 -4.98
N ARG A 91 1.54 8.95 -5.67
CA ARG A 91 1.90 8.59 -7.05
C ARG A 91 3.37 8.25 -7.13
N ASP A 92 3.71 7.31 -7.98
CA ASP A 92 5.09 7.06 -8.35
C ASP A 92 5.59 8.07 -9.41
N ALA A 93 6.84 7.93 -9.83
CA ALA A 93 7.44 8.77 -10.87
C ALA A 93 6.77 8.63 -12.26
N SER A 94 6.03 7.55 -12.51
CA SER A 94 5.26 7.36 -13.74
C SER A 94 3.87 8.02 -13.67
N GLY A 95 3.47 8.47 -12.48
CA GLY A 95 2.19 9.09 -12.23
C GLY A 95 1.08 8.11 -11.88
N VAL A 96 1.40 6.81 -11.77
CA VAL A 96 0.46 5.75 -11.36
C VAL A 96 0.08 5.97 -9.89
N PRO A 97 -1.21 6.08 -9.57
CA PRO A 97 -1.65 6.28 -8.20
C PRO A 97 -1.66 4.97 -7.41
N GLU A 98 -1.22 5.05 -6.17
CA GLU A 98 -1.39 4.04 -5.13
C GLU A 98 -2.31 4.61 -4.06
N VAL A 99 -3.37 3.87 -3.73
CA VAL A 99 -4.37 4.25 -2.75
C VAL A 99 -4.21 3.36 -1.52
N LEU A 100 -3.80 3.96 -0.40
CA LEU A 100 -3.57 3.29 0.86
C LEU A 100 -4.68 3.68 1.83
N VAL A 101 -5.35 2.65 2.39
CA VAL A 101 -6.43 2.81 3.35
C VAL A 101 -5.95 2.34 4.72
N ARG A 102 -6.33 3.06 5.78
CA ARG A 102 -6.01 2.67 7.15
C ARG A 102 -6.63 1.32 7.50
N LYS A 103 -5.79 0.34 7.87
CA LYS A 103 -6.17 -1.06 8.12
C LYS A 103 -7.27 -1.25 9.17
N ASP A 104 -7.22 -0.51 10.27
CA ASP A 104 -8.17 -0.67 11.40
C ASP A 104 -9.44 0.17 11.26
N MET A 105 -9.77 0.63 10.05
CA MET A 105 -10.98 1.42 9.84
C MET A 105 -12.20 0.53 9.58
N VAL A 106 -13.20 0.63 10.46
CA VAL A 106 -14.55 0.12 10.19
C VAL A 106 -15.28 1.20 9.42
N PHE A 107 -15.44 1.02 8.11
CA PHE A 107 -16.37 1.85 7.35
C PHE A 107 -17.78 1.65 7.91
N PRO A 108 -18.49 2.71 8.31
CA PRO A 108 -19.92 2.62 8.53
C PRO A 108 -20.55 2.09 7.23
N ARG A 109 -21.19 0.92 7.28
CA ARG A 109 -21.98 0.39 6.16
C ARG A 109 -23.29 1.15 5.95
N ASP A 110 -23.49 2.22 6.71
CA ASP A 110 -24.65 3.08 6.59
C ASP A 110 -24.39 4.07 5.46
N HIS A 111 -24.72 3.63 4.23
CA HIS A 111 -24.69 4.48 3.03
C HIS A 111 -25.82 5.53 3.02
N GLY A 112 -26.46 5.77 4.16
CA GLY A 112 -27.76 6.43 4.22
C GLY A 112 -28.85 5.54 3.59
N PRO A 113 -30.11 5.94 3.67
CA PRO A 113 -31.16 5.33 2.86
C PRO A 113 -30.80 5.48 1.38
N GLU A 114 -31.12 4.47 0.57
CA GLU A 114 -31.08 4.63 -0.89
C GLU A 114 -31.83 5.92 -1.27
N PRO A 115 -31.23 6.77 -2.13
CA PRO A 115 -31.92 7.97 -2.59
C PRO A 115 -33.24 7.54 -3.22
N SER A 116 -34.32 8.22 -2.83
CA SER A 116 -35.64 7.88 -3.34
C SER A 116 -35.75 8.30 -4.81
N ASP A 117 -36.37 7.46 -5.65
CA ASP A 117 -36.65 7.74 -7.08
C ASP A 117 -37.48 9.02 -7.32
N VAL A 118 -37.94 9.68 -6.25
CA VAL A 118 -38.70 10.93 -6.29
C VAL A 118 -37.88 12.08 -6.91
N ASP A 119 -36.55 12.04 -6.78
CA ASP A 119 -35.66 13.03 -7.40
C ASP A 119 -35.42 12.77 -8.90
N ASP A 120 -35.69 11.56 -9.39
CA ASP A 120 -35.60 11.19 -10.80
C ASP A 120 -36.89 11.52 -11.58
N MET A 121 -37.96 11.90 -10.87
CA MET A 121 -39.21 12.33 -11.47
C MET A 121 -39.14 13.83 -11.79
N GLY A 122 -38.72 14.14 -13.02
CA GLY A 122 -38.79 15.50 -13.56
C GLY A 122 -40.20 16.10 -13.44
N PRO A 123 -40.34 17.44 -13.36
CA PRO A 123 -41.63 18.08 -13.11
C PRO A 123 -42.66 17.71 -14.21
N PRO A 124 -43.95 17.54 -13.83
CA PRO A 124 -44.99 17.24 -14.80
C PRO A 124 -45.09 18.34 -15.86
N LEU A 125 -45.23 17.93 -17.13
CA LEU A 125 -45.43 18.81 -18.29
C LEU A 125 -46.75 19.59 -18.21
#